data_AF-A0A318NV65-F1
#
_entry.id   AF-A0A318NV65-F1
#
_cell.length_a   1.000
_cell.length_b   1.000
_cell.length_c   1.000
_cell.angle_alpha   90.00
_cell.angle_beta   90.00
_cell.angle_gamma   90.00
#
_symmetry.space_group_name_H-M   'P 1'
#
loop_
_entity.id
_entity.type
_entity.pdbx_description
1 polymer ?
#
loop_
_entity_poly.entity_id
_entity_poly.type
_entity_poly.pdbx_seq_one_letter_code
_entity_poly.pdbx_strand_id
1 'polypeptide(L)'
;MRHSTKQSAGLDWLLDELVQRVPAAREAVVLSADGLLLGCSAELERSDAEHLCALAAGFSSLARGASRHVDGGPVRQTVVEMESAYLFVTAAGQGACLAVVSDADADIGLVAYEMAMLVIRVGESLAAPARSSVGTGDAG
;
A
#
# COMPACT_ATOMS: atom_id res chain seq x y z
N MET A 1 -18.80 -10.59 -13.21
CA MET A 1 -18.00 -9.49 -12.63
C MET A 1 -16.51 -9.79 -12.81
N ARG A 2 -15.83 -9.12 -13.74
CA ARG A 2 -14.37 -9.17 -13.92
C ARG A 2 -13.89 -7.76 -14.30
N HIS A 3 -13.52 -6.95 -13.31
CA HIS A 3 -12.98 -5.59 -13.53
C HIS A 3 -11.67 -5.31 -12.76
N SER A 4 -10.99 -6.33 -12.21
CA SER A 4 -9.92 -6.12 -11.23
C SER A 4 -8.49 -6.02 -11.76
N THR A 5 -8.21 -6.22 -13.06
CA THR A 5 -6.82 -6.34 -13.56
C THR A 5 -6.18 -5.05 -14.09
N LYS A 6 -6.95 -3.99 -14.39
CA LYS A 6 -6.36 -2.74 -14.92
C LYS A 6 -5.91 -1.75 -13.85
N GLN A 7 -6.48 -1.81 -12.64
CA GLN A 7 -6.13 -0.91 -11.55
C GLN A 7 -4.87 -1.38 -10.82
N SER A 8 -4.69 -2.72 -10.68
CA SER A 8 -3.50 -3.34 -10.07
C SER A 8 -2.20 -2.97 -10.79
N ALA A 9 -2.18 -3.15 -12.10
CA ALA A 9 -1.01 -2.83 -12.92
C ALA A 9 -0.60 -1.33 -12.87
N GLY A 10 -1.46 -0.45 -12.34
CA GLY A 10 -1.17 0.96 -12.19
C GLY A 10 -0.41 1.33 -10.92
N LEU A 11 -0.37 0.45 -9.90
CA LEU A 11 0.27 0.73 -8.61
C LEU A 11 1.54 -0.10 -8.37
N ASP A 12 1.65 -1.27 -9.01
CA ASP A 12 2.80 -2.17 -8.83
C ASP A 12 4.14 -1.46 -9.10
N TRP A 13 4.23 -0.68 -10.19
CA TRP A 13 5.45 0.07 -10.53
C TRP A 13 5.83 1.13 -9.50
N LEU A 14 4.86 1.74 -8.81
CA LEU A 14 5.13 2.71 -7.75
C LEU A 14 5.72 2.04 -6.50
N LEU A 15 5.27 0.81 -6.22
CA LEU A 15 5.78 -0.01 -5.11
C LEU A 15 7.18 -0.52 -5.42
N ASP A 16 7.43 -0.92 -6.66
CA ASP A 16 8.77 -1.28 -7.13
C ASP A 16 9.76 -0.12 -6.97
N GLU A 17 9.36 1.10 -7.33
CA GLU A 17 10.20 2.28 -7.12
C GLU A 17 10.52 2.54 -5.64
N LEU A 18 9.56 2.31 -4.73
CA LEU A 18 9.79 2.45 -3.29
C LEU A 18 10.83 1.43 -2.81
N VAL A 19 10.66 0.15 -3.19
CA VAL A 19 11.57 -0.93 -2.81
C VAL A 19 12.97 -0.69 -3.40
N GLN A 20 13.07 -0.16 -4.62
CA GLN A 20 14.37 0.19 -5.23
C GLN A 20 15.07 1.36 -4.54
N ARG A 21 14.33 2.35 -4.03
CA ARG A 21 14.88 3.54 -3.36
C ARG A 21 15.24 3.29 -1.91
N VAL A 22 14.64 2.28 -1.29
CA VAL A 22 14.87 1.89 0.09
C VAL A 22 15.46 0.48 0.08
N PRO A 23 16.80 0.30 0.03
CA PRO A 23 17.42 -1.02 -0.13
C PRO A 23 17.05 -2.03 0.96
N ALA A 24 16.70 -1.54 2.15
CA ALA A 24 16.26 -2.37 3.27
C ALA A 24 14.76 -2.71 3.25
N ALA A 25 13.96 -2.12 2.35
CA ALA A 25 12.57 -2.51 2.16
C ALA A 25 12.52 -3.79 1.30
N ARG A 26 11.76 -4.78 1.75
CA ARG A 26 11.64 -6.09 1.08
C ARG A 26 10.33 -6.21 0.32
N GLU A 27 9.25 -5.79 0.95
CA GLU A 27 7.89 -6.06 0.49
C GLU A 27 7.05 -4.80 0.66
N ALA A 28 6.24 -4.48 -0.34
CA ALA A 28 5.29 -3.39 -0.25
C ALA A 28 3.96 -3.77 -0.91
N VAL A 29 2.85 -3.41 -0.26
CA VAL A 29 1.50 -3.59 -0.81
C VAL A 29 0.64 -2.36 -0.61
N VAL A 30 -0.22 -2.08 -1.58
CA VAL A 30 -1.38 -1.20 -1.40
C VAL A 30 -2.62 -2.07 -1.33
N LEU A 31 -3.49 -1.77 -0.37
CA LEU A 31 -4.78 -2.43 -0.18
C LEU A 31 -5.91 -1.42 -0.09
N SER A 32 -7.11 -1.85 -0.45
CA SER A 32 -8.34 -1.08 -0.33
C SER A 32 -8.88 -1.05 1.10
N ALA A 33 -9.94 -0.27 1.31
CA ALA A 33 -10.59 -0.11 2.61
C ALA A 33 -11.18 -1.42 3.18
N ASP A 34 -11.52 -2.37 2.31
CA ASP A 34 -12.01 -3.71 2.64
C ASP A 34 -10.88 -4.76 2.73
N GLY A 35 -9.61 -4.36 2.57
CA GLY A 35 -8.46 -5.23 2.77
C GLY A 35 -8.03 -6.02 1.53
N LEU A 36 -8.55 -5.69 0.34
CA LEU A 36 -8.20 -6.37 -0.90
C LEU A 36 -6.94 -5.76 -1.51
N LEU A 37 -6.11 -6.63 -2.09
CA LEU A 37 -4.88 -6.24 -2.78
C LEU A 37 -5.19 -5.32 -3.97
N LEU A 38 -4.61 -4.12 -3.95
CA LEU A 38 -4.65 -3.14 -5.04
C LEU A 38 -3.32 -3.05 -5.80
N GLY A 39 -2.22 -3.51 -5.22
CA GLY A 39 -0.92 -3.62 -5.89
C GLY A 39 0.16 -4.14 -4.95
N CYS A 40 1.20 -4.75 -5.51
CA CYS A 40 2.33 -5.31 -4.77
C CYS A 40 3.66 -5.04 -5.47
N SER A 41 4.76 -5.04 -4.72
CA SER A 41 6.12 -5.04 -5.26
C SER A 41 6.45 -6.34 -6.00
N ALA A 42 7.31 -6.27 -7.01
CA ALA A 42 7.56 -7.31 -8.00
C ALA A 42 8.08 -8.65 -7.45
N GLU A 43 8.83 -8.62 -6.36
CA GLU A 43 9.41 -9.83 -5.75
C GLU A 43 8.42 -10.57 -4.82
N LEU A 44 7.26 -9.98 -4.55
CA LEU A 44 6.28 -10.57 -3.64
C LEU A 44 5.30 -11.48 -4.40
N GLU A 45 5.26 -12.75 -4.03
CA GLU A 45 4.26 -13.67 -4.57
C GLU A 45 2.85 -13.21 -4.20
N ARG A 46 1.90 -13.39 -5.11
CA ARG A 46 0.54 -12.86 -4.92
C ARG A 46 -0.15 -13.37 -3.65
N SER A 47 0.03 -14.64 -3.28
CA SER A 47 -0.53 -15.19 -2.04
C SER A 47 0.03 -14.50 -0.80
N ASP A 48 1.32 -14.19 -0.82
CA ASP A 48 2.00 -13.52 0.28
C ASP A 48 1.59 -12.04 0.34
N ALA A 49 1.40 -11.40 -0.82
CA ALA A 49 0.82 -10.06 -0.89
C ALA A 49 -0.59 -10.00 -0.30
N GLU A 50 -1.45 -10.96 -0.63
CA GLU A 50 -2.81 -11.07 -0.06
C GLU A 50 -2.76 -11.33 1.46
N HIS A 51 -1.80 -12.12 1.94
CA HIS A 51 -1.58 -12.32 3.37
C HIS A 51 -1.13 -11.02 4.07
N LEU A 52 -0.19 -10.29 3.49
CA LEU A 52 0.28 -9.00 4.00
C LEU A 52 -0.85 -7.96 4.03
N CYS A 53 -1.73 -7.93 3.03
CA CYS A 53 -2.94 -7.09 3.04
C CYS A 53 -3.85 -7.43 4.22
N ALA A 54 -4.07 -8.71 4.53
CA ALA A 54 -4.89 -9.12 5.67
C ALA A 54 -4.29 -8.66 7.00
N LEU A 55 -2.97 -8.80 7.18
CA LEU A 55 -2.25 -8.30 8.35
C LEU A 55 -2.39 -6.77 8.49
N ALA A 56 -2.12 -6.03 7.40
CA ALA A 56 -2.21 -4.58 7.37
C ALA A 56 -3.62 -4.06 7.69
N ALA A 57 -4.66 -4.71 7.15
CA ALA A 57 -6.06 -4.39 7.45
C ALA A 57 -6.37 -4.60 8.95
N GLY A 58 -5.87 -5.69 9.54
CA GLY A 58 -5.96 -5.96 10.98
C GLY A 58 -5.33 -4.85 11.83
N PHE A 59 -4.07 -4.50 11.54
CA PHE A 59 -3.36 -3.42 12.24
C PHE A 59 -4.06 -2.06 12.10
N SER A 60 -4.51 -1.71 10.89
CA SER A 60 -5.26 -0.48 10.65
C SER A 60 -6.57 -0.43 11.43
N SER A 61 -7.27 -1.56 11.57
CA SER A 61 -8.49 -1.65 12.39
C SER A 61 -8.19 -1.45 13.88
N LEU A 62 -7.18 -2.17 14.41
CA LEU A 62 -6.75 -2.06 15.80
C LEU A 62 -6.29 -0.64 16.14
N ALA A 63 -5.45 -0.04 15.30
CA ALA A 63 -4.94 1.31 15.50
C ALA A 63 -6.08 2.35 15.51
N ARG A 64 -7.07 2.23 14.60
CA ARG A 64 -8.27 3.09 14.62
C ARG A 64 -9.09 2.90 15.89
N GLY A 65 -9.21 1.67 16.39
CA GLY A 65 -9.84 1.37 17.67
C GLY A 65 -9.14 2.02 18.85
N ALA A 66 -7.81 1.87 18.92
CA ALA A 66 -6.98 2.46 19.96
C ALA A 66 -7.06 4.00 19.95
N SER A 67 -6.95 4.62 18.78
CA SER A 67 -7.09 6.07 18.60
C SER A 67 -8.42 6.60 19.16
N ARG A 68 -9.55 5.93 18.89
CA ARG A 68 -10.85 6.31 19.45
C ARG A 68 -10.91 6.13 20.97
N HIS A 69 -10.28 5.07 21.48
CA HIS A 69 -10.30 4.78 22.92
C HIS A 69 -9.56 5.84 23.74
N VAL A 70 -8.46 6.37 23.19
CA VAL A 70 -7.61 7.35 23.89
C VAL A 70 -7.87 8.80 23.46
N ASP A 71 -8.88 9.03 22.62
CA ASP A 71 -9.17 10.32 21.98
C ASP A 71 -7.94 10.96 21.29
N GLY A 72 -7.13 10.11 20.64
CA GLY A 72 -5.81 10.47 20.11
C GLY A 72 -5.83 11.12 18.72
N GLY A 73 -7.01 11.36 18.14
CA GLY A 73 -7.16 11.85 16.77
C GLY A 73 -6.76 10.82 15.70
N PRO A 74 -6.65 11.23 14.42
CA PRO A 74 -6.40 10.30 13.30
C PRO A 74 -5.08 9.55 13.44
N VAL A 75 -5.11 8.23 13.18
CA VAL A 75 -3.90 7.40 13.12
C VAL A 75 -3.02 7.90 11.97
N ARG A 76 -1.79 8.27 12.30
CA ARG A 76 -0.80 8.67 11.29
C ARG A 76 -0.12 7.47 10.66
N GLN A 77 0.30 6.52 11.49
CA GLN A 77 1.02 5.32 11.07
C GLN A 77 1.01 4.29 12.20
N THR A 78 1.05 3.01 11.85
CA THR A 78 1.39 1.91 12.74
C THR A 78 2.79 1.43 12.40
N VAL A 79 3.62 1.18 13.43
CA VAL A 79 4.95 0.59 13.28
C VAL A 79 5.02 -0.61 14.22
N VAL A 80 5.36 -1.78 13.66
CA VAL A 80 5.63 -2.99 14.42
C VAL A 80 7.10 -3.31 14.26
N GLU A 81 7.82 -3.28 15.37
CA GLU A 81 9.24 -3.63 15.45
C GLU A 81 9.37 -5.10 15.86
N MET A 82 10.15 -5.84 15.09
CA MET A 82 10.48 -7.24 15.32
C MET A 82 12.00 -7.39 15.39
N GLU A 83 12.47 -8.54 15.86
CA GLU A 83 13.92 -8.79 16.02
C GLU A 83 14.73 -8.55 14.73
N SER A 84 14.16 -8.89 13.57
CA SER A 84 14.87 -8.83 12.28
C SER A 84 14.16 -8.00 11.22
N ALA A 85 13.06 -7.31 11.56
CA ALA A 85 12.25 -6.59 10.59
C ALA A 85 11.36 -5.51 11.22
N TYR A 86 10.91 -4.59 10.39
CA TYR A 86 9.82 -3.67 10.69
C TYR A 86 8.64 -3.90 9.75
N LEU A 87 7.42 -3.71 10.26
CA LEU A 87 6.21 -3.54 9.46
C LEU A 87 5.65 -2.13 9.69
N PHE A 88 5.51 -1.39 8.60
CA PHE A 88 4.89 -0.07 8.58
C PHE A 88 3.53 -0.17 7.91
N VAL A 89 2.51 0.45 8.51
CA VAL A 89 1.15 0.49 7.95
C VAL A 89 0.62 1.92 8.05
N THR A 90 0.28 2.54 6.92
CA THR A 90 -0.20 3.92 6.85
C THR A 90 -1.38 4.08 5.90
N ALA A 91 -2.20 5.12 6.12
CA ALA A 91 -3.28 5.46 5.20
C ALA A 91 -2.72 5.98 3.87
N ALA A 92 -3.27 5.52 2.74
CA ALA A 92 -2.82 5.86 1.40
C ALA A 92 -3.86 6.66 0.58
N GLY A 93 -4.76 7.38 1.27
CA GLY A 93 -5.85 8.16 0.65
C GLY A 93 -7.03 7.30 0.18
N GLN A 94 -8.21 7.92 0.01
CA GLN A 94 -9.46 7.26 -0.49
C GLN A 94 -9.79 5.91 0.18
N GLY A 95 -9.48 5.75 1.47
CA GLY A 95 -9.70 4.51 2.21
C GLY A 95 -8.68 3.39 1.94
N ALA A 96 -7.70 3.61 1.06
CA ALA A 96 -6.59 2.70 0.85
C ALA A 96 -5.56 2.77 1.99
N CYS A 97 -4.73 1.74 2.06
CA CYS A 97 -3.65 1.61 3.03
C CYS A 97 -2.39 1.09 2.31
N LEU A 98 -1.24 1.60 2.72
CA LEU A 98 0.08 1.15 2.28
C LEU A 98 0.71 0.38 3.44
N ALA A 99 1.24 -0.81 3.14
CA ALA A 99 2.07 -1.56 4.05
C ALA A 99 3.45 -1.82 3.45
N VAL A 100 4.50 -1.69 4.26
CA VAL A 100 5.89 -1.93 3.87
C VAL A 100 6.58 -2.77 4.94
N VAL A 101 7.29 -3.80 4.52
CA VAL A 101 8.17 -4.60 5.37
C VAL A 101 9.62 -4.22 5.05
N SER A 102 10.43 -4.01 6.08
CA SER A 102 11.86 -3.75 5.95
C SER A 102 12.69 -4.60 6.90
N ASP A 103 13.99 -4.69 6.63
CA ASP A 103 15.01 -5.22 7.53
C ASP A 103 15.11 -4.35 8.80
N ALA A 104 15.67 -4.93 9.87
CA ALA A 104 15.89 -4.22 11.14
C ALA A 104 16.99 -3.14 11.07
N ASP A 105 17.87 -3.16 10.06
CA ASP A 105 18.93 -2.17 9.85
C ASP A 105 18.49 -1.01 8.93
N ALA A 106 17.21 -0.99 8.55
CA ALA A 106 16.65 0.06 7.70
C ALA A 106 16.76 1.45 8.34
N ASP A 107 17.09 2.45 7.51
CA ASP A 107 16.89 3.85 7.89
C ASP A 107 15.38 4.14 7.91
N ILE A 108 14.81 4.11 9.12
CA ILE A 108 13.38 4.36 9.37
C ILE A 108 12.96 5.74 8.84
N GLY A 109 13.84 6.74 8.88
CA GLY A 109 13.58 8.08 8.36
C GLY A 109 13.40 8.06 6.84
N LEU A 110 14.27 7.33 6.13
CA LEU A 110 14.17 7.12 4.69
C LEU A 110 12.91 6.33 4.31
N VAL A 111 12.61 5.24 5.03
CA VAL A 111 11.39 4.43 4.82
C VAL A 111 10.16 5.33 4.95
N ALA A 112 10.06 6.10 6.04
CA ALA A 112 8.93 6.98 6.27
C ALA A 112 8.81 8.08 5.19
N TYR A 113 9.93 8.64 4.73
CA TYR A 113 9.96 9.63 3.65
C TYR A 113 9.42 9.05 2.33
N GLU A 114 9.96 7.90 1.88
CA GLU A 114 9.52 7.27 0.63
C GLU A 114 8.08 6.79 0.71
N MET A 115 7.63 6.28 1.87
CA MET A 115 6.22 5.96 2.11
C MET A 115 5.31 7.20 1.98
N ALA A 116 5.70 8.34 2.55
CA ALA A 116 4.92 9.57 2.44
C ALA A 116 4.81 10.03 0.97
N MET A 117 5.91 9.95 0.22
CA MET A 117 5.93 10.27 -1.21
C MET A 117 5.07 9.29 -2.03
N LEU A 118 5.08 8.00 -1.68
CA LEU A 118 4.25 7.00 -2.33
C LEU A 118 2.77 7.23 -2.07
N VAL A 119 2.38 7.54 -0.82
CA VAL A 119 0.98 7.83 -0.46
C VAL A 119 0.38 8.96 -1.29
N ILE A 120 1.15 10.02 -1.56
CA ILE A 120 0.71 11.13 -2.41
C ILE A 120 0.42 10.63 -3.83
N ARG A 121 1.33 9.85 -4.42
CA ARG A 121 1.22 9.30 -5.79
C ARG A 121 0.10 8.28 -5.93
N VAL A 122 -0.10 7.43 -4.91
CA VAL A 122 -1.23 6.49 -4.85
C VAL A 122 -2.55 7.25 -4.80
N GLY A 123 -2.64 8.32 -4.00
CA GLY A 123 -3.82 9.18 -3.92
C GLY A 123 -4.19 9.80 -5.26
N GLU A 124 -3.22 10.30 -6.02
CA GLU A 124 -3.41 10.83 -7.37
C GLU A 124 -3.85 9.74 -8.37
N SER A 125 -3.23 8.56 -8.30
CA SER A 125 -3.53 7.43 -9.18
C SER A 125 -4.93 6.86 -8.96
N LEU A 126 -5.39 6.80 -7.70
CA LEU A 126 -6.73 6.35 -7.34
C LEU A 126 -7.81 7.40 -7.61
N ALA A 127 -7.46 8.69 -7.60
CA ALA A 127 -8.38 9.78 -7.93
C ALA A 127 -8.62 9.96 -9.44
N ALA A 128 -7.76 9.39 -10.29
CA ALA A 128 -7.90 9.48 -11.74
C ALA A 128 -9.13 8.69 -12.25
N PRO A 129 -10.02 9.29 -13.07
CA PRO A 129 -11.16 8.57 -13.62
C PRO A 129 -10.71 7.36 -14.45
N ALA A 130 -11.39 6.23 -14.28
CA ALA A 130 -11.09 5.00 -15.00
C ALA A 130 -11.06 5.28 -16.51
N ARG A 131 -9.90 5.07 -17.16
CA ARG A 131 -9.77 5.23 -18.61
C ARG A 131 -10.77 4.30 -19.29
N SER A 132 -11.85 4.86 -19.83
CA SER A 132 -12.71 4.16 -20.77
C SER A 132 -11.84 3.78 -21.96
N SER A 133 -11.61 2.48 -22.15
CA SER A 133 -11.09 2.00 -23.43
C SER A 133 -12.13 2.36 -24.48
N VAL A 134 -11.91 3.48 -25.17
CA VAL A 134 -12.62 3.79 -26.41
C VAL A 134 -12.36 2.60 -27.33
N GLY A 135 -13.38 1.76 -27.45
CA GLY A 135 -13.46 0.81 -28.53
C GLY A 135 -13.58 1.62 -29.80
N THR A 136 -12.48 1.77 -30.53
CA THR A 136 -12.53 2.21 -31.91
C THR A 136 -13.25 1.10 -32.67
N GLY A 137 -14.55 1.27 -32.81
CA GLY A 137 -15.39 0.49 -33.70
C GLY A 137 -14.87 0.66 -35.12
N ASP A 138 -14.60 -0.47 -35.72
CA ASP A 138 -14.37 -0.69 -37.14
C ASP A 138 -15.58 -0.21 -37.96
N ALA A 139 -15.32 0.51 -39.05
CA ALA A 139 -16.24 0.68 -40.17
C ALA A 139 -15.44 1.20 -41.39
N GLY A 140 -15.07 0.25 -42.24
CA GLY A 140 -14.77 0.51 -43.65
C GLY A 140 -16.01 0.76 -44.49
#